data_AF-P20031-F1
#
_entry.id   AF-P20031-F1
#
_cell.length_a   1.000
_cell.length_b   1.000
_cell.length_c   1.000
_cell.angle_alpha   90.00
_cell.angle_beta   90.00
_cell.angle_gamma   90.00
#
_symmetry.space_group_name_H-M   'P 1'
#
loop_
_entity.id
_entity.type
_entity.pdbx_description
1 polymer ?
#
loop_
_entity_poly.entity_id
_entity_poly.type
_entity_poly.pdbx_seq_one_letter_code
_entity_poly.pdbx_strand_id
1 'polypeptide(L)' 'MAKLHDYYKDEVVQKLMSQFGYHSVMQVPRVEKITLNMGVGEA' A
#
# COMPACT_ATOMS: atom_id res chain seq x y z
N MET A 1 -14.60 -2.54 4.35
CA MET A 1 -13.34 -1.78 4.29
C MET A 1 -13.07 -1.48 2.81
N ALA A 2 -12.35 -0.41 2.46
CA ALA A 2 -12.09 -0.13 1.04
C ALA A 2 -11.27 -1.27 0.41
N LYS A 3 -11.62 -1.71 -0.80
CA LYS A 3 -10.97 -2.86 -1.48
C LYS A 3 -9.44 -2.75 -1.53
N LEU A 4 -8.91 -1.53 -1.68
CA LEU A 4 -7.46 -1.29 -1.67
C LEU A 4 -6.83 -1.45 -0.29
N HIS A 5 -7.53 -1.07 0.79
CA HIS A 5 -7.00 -1.24 2.14
C HIS A 5 -6.85 -2.72 2.49
N ASP A 6 -7.86 -3.54 2.15
CA ASP A 6 -7.82 -4.98 2.38
C ASP A 6 -6.71 -5.64 1.54
N TYR A 7 -6.65 -5.29 0.24
CA TYR A 7 -5.55 -5.74 -0.63
C TYR A 7 -4.17 -5.39 -0.06
N TYR A 8 -4.00 -4.17 0.43
CA TYR A 8 -2.75 -3.74 1.04
C TYR A 8 -2.39 -4.59 2.26
N LYS A 9 -3.36 -4.77 3.18
CA LYS A 9 -3.15 -5.50 4.43
C LYS A 9 -2.89 -6.99 4.22
N ASP A 10 -3.62 -7.61 3.29
CA ASP A 10 -3.61 -9.07 3.14
C ASP A 10 -2.53 -9.54 2.18
N GLU A 11 -2.28 -8.80 1.09
CA GLU A 11 -1.27 -9.18 0.10
C GLU A 11 0.02 -8.39 0.22
N VAL A 12 -0.05 -7.06 0.25
CA VAL A 12 1.15 -6.21 0.15
C VAL A 12 2.00 -6.31 1.41
N VAL A 13 1.39 -6.25 2.59
CA VAL A 13 2.10 -6.41 3.88
C VAL A 13 2.85 -7.74 3.94
N GLN A 14 2.22 -8.85 3.54
CA GLN A 14 2.84 -10.18 3.57
C GLN A 14 4.03 -10.27 2.60
N LYS A 15 3.89 -9.70 1.40
CA LYS A 15 4.98 -9.62 0.42
C LYS A 15 6.14 -8.77 0.93
N LEU A 16 5.86 -7.62 1.54
CA LEU A 16 6.88 -6.75 2.12
C LEU A 16 7.61 -7.41 3.29
N MET A 17 6.88 -8.09 4.18
CA MET A 17 7.49 -8.85 5.28
C MET A 17 8.45 -9.92 4.76
N SER A 18 8.04 -10.66 3.73
CA SER A 18 8.85 -11.73 3.14
C SER A 18 10.07 -11.18 2.39
N GLN A 19 9.89 -10.11 1.62
CA GLN A 19 10.93 -9.52 0.79
C GLN A 19 12.03 -8.84 1.61
N PHE A 20 11.66 -8.17 2.71
CA PHE A 20 12.59 -7.40 3.53
C PHE A 20 12.93 -8.05 4.87
N GLY A 21 12.35 -9.20 5.20
CA GLY A 21 12.62 -9.92 6.44
C GLY A 21 12.12 -9.18 7.68
N TYR A 22 10.98 -8.48 7.59
CA TYR A 22 10.41 -7.78 8.75
C TYR A 22 9.87 -8.78 9.77
N HIS A 23 10.28 -8.61 11.02
CA HIS A 23 9.88 -9.49 12.12
C HIS A 23 8.55 -9.05 12.75
N SER A 24 8.17 -7.79 12.55
CA SER A 24 6.93 -7.22 13.07
C SER A 24 6.21 -6.44 11.98
N VAL A 25 4.88 -6.61 11.93
CA VAL A 25 3.99 -5.84 11.05
C VAL A 25 4.10 -4.32 11.28
N MET A 26 4.57 -3.89 12.45
CA MET A 26 4.78 -2.47 12.76
C MET A 26 5.98 -1.87 12.02
N GLN A 27 6.88 -2.71 11.50
CA GLN A 27 8.02 -2.28 10.66
C GLN A 27 7.60 -2.06 9.20
N VAL A 28 6.43 -2.56 8.79
CA VAL A 28 5.93 -2.37 7.45
C VAL A 28 5.49 -0.90 7.29
N PRO A 29 5.98 -0.18 6.26
CA PRO A 29 5.60 1.21 6.01
C PRO A 29 4.09 1.40 5.93
N ARG A 30 3.58 2.61 6.15
CA ARG A 30 2.15 2.92 6.02
C ARG A 30 1.92 3.86 4.84
N VAL A 31 0.78 3.69 4.17
CA VAL A 31 0.36 4.60 3.10
C VAL A 31 -0.41 5.76 3.72
N GLU A 32 0.21 6.95 3.77
CA GLU A 32 -0.41 8.15 4.36
C GLU A 32 -1.28 8.93 3.38
N LYS A 33 -0.86 9.03 2.12
CA LYS A 33 -1.57 9.78 1.09
C LYS A 33 -1.40 9.11 -0.26
N ILE A 34 -2.51 8.97 -0.99
CA ILE A 34 -2.52 8.50 -2.38
C ILE A 34 -3.02 9.67 -3.23
N THR A 35 -2.16 10.19 -4.10
CA THR A 35 -2.54 11.20 -5.10
C THR A 35 -2.76 10.52 -6.43
N LEU A 36 -3.99 10.57 -6.95
CA LEU A 36 -4.30 10.13 -8.31
C LEU A 36 -4.45 11.37 -9.17
N ASN A 37 -3.46 11.60 -10.03
CA ASN A 37 -3.58 12.60 -11.08
C ASN A 37 -4.33 11.94 -12.23
N MET A 38 -5.60 12.29 -12.40
CA MET A 38 -6.25 12.14 -13.69
C MET A 38 -5.80 13.37 -14.47
N GLY A 39 -4.94 13.20 -15.47
CA GLY A 39 -4.71 14.27 -16.42
C GLY A 39 -6.06 14.57 -17.07
N VAL A 40 -6.79 15.55 -16.55
CA VAL A 40 -7.78 16.28 -17.35
C VAL A 40 -6.92 16.97 -18.38
N GLY A 41 -6.77 16.32 -19.54
CA GLY A 41 -5.91 16.79 -20.60
C GLY A 41 -6.20 18.25 -20.86
N GLU A 42 -5.15 19.00 -21.18
CA GLU A 42 -5.28 20.27 -21.88
C GLU A 42 -6.30 20.09 -23.00
N ALA A 43 -7.50 20.64 -22.78
CA ALA A 43 -8.61 20.69 -23.72
C ALA A 43 -9.34 22.01 -23.48
#